data_AF-A0A2D8CC00-F1
#
_entry.id   AF-A0A2D8CC00-F1
#
_cell.length_a   1.000
_cell.length_b   1.000
_cell.length_c   1.000
_cell.angle_alpha   90.00
_cell.angle_beta   90.00
_cell.angle_gamma   90.00
#
_symmetry.space_group_name_H-M   'P 1'
#
loop_
_entity.id
_entity.type
_entity.pdbx_description
1 polymer ?
#
loop_
_entity_poly.entity_id
_entity_poly.type
_entity_poly.pdbx_seq_one_letter_code
_entity_poly.pdbx_strand_id
1 'polypeptide(L)'
;TAYVDLEKMVEEHIKVKSSKDSTNGTLNWVHTAISNLKKNLLGIYHMVSEKYLQNYLDEFAYKLNRRYFGEKLFDRLIIAAVYPYVQHYE
;
A
#
# COMPACT_ATOMS: atom_id res chain seq x y z
N THR A 1 3.89 -0.29 16.23
CA THR A 1 3.68 1.12 16.64
C THR A 1 4.51 1.99 15.69
N ALA A 2 4.04 2.22 14.47
CA ALA A 2 4.87 2.71 13.35
C ALA A 2 4.45 4.11 12.85
N TYR A 3 4.10 5.01 13.77
CA TYR A 3 3.69 6.39 13.47
C TYR A 3 4.48 7.42 14.30
N VAL A 4 5.76 7.13 14.54
CA VAL A 4 6.67 8.03 15.25
C VAL A 4 7.75 8.47 14.26
N ASP A 5 8.11 9.75 14.27
CA ASP A 5 9.14 10.36 13.41
C ASP A 5 8.90 10.32 11.89
N LEU A 6 7.65 10.40 11.43
CA LEU A 6 7.33 10.46 10.00
C LEU A 6 8.04 11.60 9.26
N GLU A 7 8.31 12.70 9.96
CA GLU A 7 9.11 13.83 9.48
C GLU A 7 10.54 13.45 9.02
N LYS A 8 11.08 12.31 9.47
CA LYS A 8 12.38 11.81 9.01
C LYS A 8 12.27 11.00 7.70
N MET A 9 11.06 10.57 7.33
CA MET A 9 10.81 9.70 6.18
C MET A 9 10.31 10.45 4.95
N VAL A 10 9.85 11.69 5.11
CA VAL A 10 9.33 12.54 4.03
C VAL A 10 9.95 13.91 4.10
N GLU A 11 10.18 14.52 2.94
CA GLU A 11 10.77 15.86 2.83
C GLU A 11 9.86 16.93 3.46
N GLU A 12 8.55 16.77 3.34
CA GLU A 12 7.56 17.67 3.94
C GLU A 12 6.30 16.89 4.38
N HIS A 13 5.82 17.17 5.59
CA HIS A 13 4.54 16.66 6.09
C HIS A 13 3.52 17.79 6.22
N ILE A 14 2.59 17.84 5.27
CA ILE A 14 1.53 18.85 5.25
C ILE A 14 0.27 18.30 5.94
N LYS A 15 -0.06 18.86 7.11
CA LYS A 15 -1.34 18.55 7.78
C LYS A 15 -2.45 19.39 7.17
N VAL A 16 -3.45 18.75 6.58
CA VAL A 16 -4.63 19.42 6.03
C VAL A 16 -5.89 18.90 6.72
N LYS A 17 -6.71 19.82 7.24
CA LYS A 17 -8.07 19.51 7.72
C LYS A 17 -9.05 19.78 6.59
N SER A 18 -9.53 18.73 5.93
CA SER A 18 -10.49 18.85 4.84
C SER A 18 -11.92 19.05 5.37
N SER A 19 -12.65 19.97 4.74
CA SER A 19 -14.11 20.15 4.86
C SER A 19 -14.84 19.30 3.81
N LYS A 20 -16.18 19.21 3.89
CA LYS A 20 -16.98 18.50 2.87
C LYS A 20 -16.67 18.98 1.44
N ASP A 21 -16.48 20.29 1.25
CA ASP A 21 -16.26 20.88 -0.07
C ASP A 21 -14.82 20.70 -0.58
N SER A 22 -13.83 20.69 0.32
CA SER A 22 -12.41 20.54 -0.03
C SER A 22 -11.93 19.08 -0.09
N THR A 23 -12.70 18.13 0.45
CA THR A 23 -12.34 16.71 0.50
C THR A 23 -12.07 16.12 -0.89
N ASN A 24 -12.90 16.47 -1.88
CA ASN A 24 -12.74 15.99 -3.25
C ASN A 24 -11.44 16.46 -3.92
N GLY A 25 -10.85 17.57 -3.47
CA GLY A 25 -9.54 18.02 -3.92
C GLY A 25 -8.43 17.36 -3.10
N THR A 26 -8.40 17.64 -1.80
CA THR A 26 -7.29 17.27 -0.91
C THR A 26 -7.09 15.75 -0.79
N LEU A 27 -8.18 14.97 -0.79
CA LEU A 27 -8.13 13.52 -0.58
C LEU A 27 -8.43 12.70 -1.85
N ASN A 28 -8.38 13.33 -3.03
CA ASN A 28 -8.75 12.67 -4.29
C ASN A 28 -8.00 11.34 -4.51
N TRP A 29 -6.68 11.34 -4.29
CA TRP A 29 -5.86 10.14 -4.45
C TRP A 29 -6.16 9.05 -3.42
N VAL A 30 -6.53 9.44 -2.20
CA VAL A 30 -6.96 8.50 -1.15
C VAL A 30 -8.28 7.84 -1.54
N HIS A 31 -9.26 8.61 -1.98
CA HIS A 31 -10.54 8.08 -2.47
C HIS A 31 -10.37 7.19 -3.70
N THR A 32 -9.46 7.55 -4.60
CA THR A 32 -9.11 6.75 -5.77
C THR A 32 -8.47 5.43 -5.35
N ALA A 33 -7.52 5.45 -4.41
CA ALA A 33 -6.88 4.25 -3.90
C ALA A 33 -7.88 3.31 -3.22
N ILE A 34 -8.78 3.83 -2.38
CA ILE A 34 -9.85 3.05 -1.73
C ILE A 34 -10.81 2.46 -2.78
N SER A 35 -11.20 3.24 -3.79
CA SER A 35 -12.04 2.75 -4.88
C SER A 35 -11.38 1.61 -5.65
N ASN A 36 -10.07 1.73 -5.93
CA ASN A 36 -9.31 0.69 -6.60
C ASN A 36 -9.14 -0.56 -5.73
N LEU A 37 -8.90 -0.42 -4.44
CA LEU A 37 -8.86 -1.54 -3.49
C LEU A 37 -10.17 -2.31 -3.51
N LYS A 38 -11.32 -1.63 -3.41
CA LYS A 38 -12.64 -2.29 -3.46
C LYS A 38 -12.85 -3.07 -4.75
N LYS A 39 -12.53 -2.48 -5.89
CA LYS A 39 -12.61 -3.16 -7.20
C LYS A 39 -11.67 -4.36 -7.28
N ASN A 40 -10.46 -4.22 -6.75
CA ASN A 40 -9.47 -5.30 -6.73
C ASN A 40 -9.95 -6.48 -5.87
N LEU A 41 -10.47 -6.19 -4.67
CA LEU A 41 -11.03 -7.19 -3.77
C LEU A 41 -12.17 -7.99 -4.41
N LEU A 42 -13.11 -7.28 -5.05
CA LEU A 42 -14.25 -7.91 -5.73
C LEU A 42 -13.86 -8.66 -7.01
N GLY A 43 -12.80 -8.22 -7.69
CA GLY A 43 -12.39 -8.79 -8.98
C GLY A 43 -11.47 -10.00 -8.85
N ILE A 44 -10.62 -10.05 -7.82
CA ILE A 44 -9.62 -11.11 -7.66
C ILE A 44 -10.12 -12.23 -6.74
N TYR A 45 -10.79 -11.89 -5.65
CA TYR A 45 -11.16 -12.87 -4.63
C TYR A 45 -12.64 -13.24 -4.75
N HIS A 46 -12.91 -14.55 -4.77
CA HIS A 46 -14.29 -15.06 -4.73
C HIS A 46 -15.01 -14.72 -3.41
N MET A 47 -14.27 -14.59 -2.31
CA MET A 47 -14.78 -14.19 -1.01
C MET A 47 -13.70 -13.44 -0.22
N VAL A 48 -14.08 -12.33 0.41
CA VAL A 48 -13.22 -11.57 1.31
C VAL A 48 -13.61 -11.91 2.75
N SER A 49 -12.63 -12.26 3.57
CA SER A 49 -12.80 -12.62 4.98
C SER A 49 -11.99 -11.68 5.86
N GLU A 50 -12.58 -11.27 6.99
CA GLU A 50 -11.91 -10.42 7.98
C GLU A 50 -10.63 -11.06 8.53
N LYS A 51 -10.57 -12.39 8.61
CA LYS A 51 -9.40 -13.15 9.05
C LYS A 51 -8.12 -12.79 8.28
N TYR A 52 -8.25 -12.46 6.99
CA TYR A 52 -7.12 -12.18 6.10
C TYR A 52 -7.09 -10.71 5.65
N LEU A 53 -7.82 -9.82 6.33
CA LEU A 53 -7.96 -8.43 5.92
C LEU A 53 -6.61 -7.74 5.74
N GLN A 54 -5.69 -7.94 6.69
CA GLN A 54 -4.35 -7.37 6.60
C GLN A 54 -3.59 -7.89 5.37
N ASN A 55 -3.66 -9.18 5.07
CA ASN A 55 -2.99 -9.75 3.89
C ASN A 55 -3.50 -9.14 2.59
N TYR A 56 -4.82 -8.92 2.45
CA TYR A 56 -5.37 -8.26 1.27
C TYR A 56 -4.89 -6.82 1.14
N LEU A 57 -4.81 -6.09 2.26
CA LEU A 57 -4.33 -4.71 2.28
C LEU A 57 -2.83 -4.64 1.94
N ASP A 58 -2.03 -5.55 2.47
CA ASP A 58 -0.59 -5.64 2.21
C ASP A 58 -0.33 -5.97 0.74
N GLU A 59 -1.06 -6.94 0.17
CA GLU A 59 -0.95 -7.30 -1.24
C GLU A 59 -1.35 -6.13 -2.14
N PHE A 60 -2.45 -5.44 -1.84
CA PHE A 60 -2.89 -4.27 -2.58
C PHE A 60 -1.85 -3.14 -2.52
N ALA A 61 -1.34 -2.81 -1.33
CA ALA A 61 -0.34 -1.77 -1.15
C ALA A 61 0.96 -2.11 -1.90
N TYR A 62 1.40 -3.37 -1.84
CA TYR A 62 2.57 -3.85 -2.57
C TYR A 62 2.40 -3.66 -4.08
N LYS A 63 1.26 -4.12 -4.63
CA LYS A 63 0.92 -4.00 -6.06
C LYS A 63 0.78 -2.55 -6.50
N LEU A 64 0.05 -1.71 -5.74
CA LEU A 64 -0.22 -0.32 -6.08
C LEU A 64 1.07 0.51 -6.14
N ASN A 65 1.95 0.34 -5.16
CA ASN A 65 3.22 1.08 -5.06
C ASN A 65 4.26 0.62 -6.09
N ARG A 66 4.13 -0.59 -6.62
CA ARG A 66 5.06 -1.18 -7.59
C ARG A 66 4.42 -1.47 -8.95
N ARG A 67 3.28 -0.86 -9.25
CA ARG A 67 2.46 -1.14 -10.44
C ARG A 67 3.18 -1.01 -11.78
N TYR A 68 4.28 -0.24 -11.82
CA TYR A 68 5.09 -0.05 -13.02
C TYR A 68 6.17 -1.12 -13.23
N PHE A 69 6.27 -2.12 -12.34
CA PHE A 69 7.26 -3.19 -12.47
C PHE A 69 6.85 -4.28 -13.46
N GLY A 70 5.59 -4.28 -13.91
CA GLY A 70 5.08 -5.27 -14.87
C GLY A 70 5.27 -6.70 -14.34
N GLU A 71 5.81 -7.57 -15.20
CA GLU A 71 6.04 -8.99 -14.90
C GLU A 71 7.07 -9.22 -13.79
N LYS A 72 7.95 -8.24 -13.50
CA LYS A 72 8.99 -8.34 -12.47
C LYS A 72 8.46 -8.25 -11.04
N LEU A 73 7.16 -8.05 -10.87
CA LEU A 73 6.54 -7.84 -9.57
C LEU A 73 6.73 -9.06 -8.66
N PHE A 74 6.55 -10.27 -9.21
CA PHE A 74 6.73 -11.51 -8.46
C PHE A 74 8.19 -11.72 -8.06
N ASP A 75 9.11 -11.65 -9.02
CA ASP A 75 10.54 -11.86 -8.76
C ASP A 75 11.09 -10.88 -7.71
N ARG A 76 10.65 -9.62 -7.75
CA ARG A 76 11.04 -8.62 -6.75
C ARG A 76 10.50 -8.91 -5.36
N LEU A 77 9.33 -9.54 -5.25
CA LEU A 77 8.81 -9.99 -3.95
C LEU A 77 9.70 -11.09 -3.38
N ILE A 78 10.08 -12.07 -4.20
CA ILE A 78 10.96 -13.16 -3.79
C ILE A 78 12.32 -12.64 -3.33
N ILE A 79 12.94 -11.76 -4.12
CA ILE A 79 14.23 -11.13 -3.74
C ILE A 79 14.10 -10.41 -2.40
N ALA A 80 13.06 -9.60 -2.21
CA ALA A 80 12.85 -8.88 -0.95
C ALA A 80 12.60 -9.80 0.25
N ALA A 81 11.98 -10.95 0.05
CA ALA A 81 11.73 -11.93 1.11
C ALA A 81 13.00 -12.72 1.50
N VAL A 82 13.89 -12.98 0.55
CA VAL A 82 15.12 -13.75 0.77
C VAL A 82 16.29 -12.88 1.24
N TYR A 83 16.39 -11.64 0.76
CA TYR A 83 17.51 -10.73 1.03
C TYR A 83 17.88 -10.58 2.52
N PRO A 84 16.93 -10.41 3.47
CA PRO A 84 17.26 -10.30 4.89
C PRO A 84 17.96 -11.54 5.43
N TYR A 85 17.59 -12.74 4.96
CA TYR A 85 18.22 -13.98 5.38
C TYR A 85 19.68 -14.05 4.90
N VAL A 86 19.97 -13.63 3.68
CA VAL A 86 21.33 -13.66 3.11
C VAL A 86 22.29 -12.74 3.88
N GLN A 87 21.83 -11.57 4.32
CA GLN A 87 22.64 -10.61 5.09
C GLN A 87 23.00 -11.09 6.51
N HIS A 88 22.34 -12.13 7.03
CA HIS A 88 22.63 -12.67 8.36
C HIS A 88 23.65 -13.83 8.35
N TYR A 89 24.08 -14.29 7.17
CA TYR A 89 25.10 -15.34 6.99
C TYR A 89 26.47 -14.80 6.54
N GLU A 90 26.57 -13.50 6.26
CA GLU A 90 27.82 -12.76 6.04
C GLU A 90 28.20 -11.94 7.29
#